data_AF-A0A9P9BLH9-F1
#
_entry.id   AF-A0A9P9BLH9-F1
#
_cell.length_a   1.000
_cell.length_b   1.000
_cell.length_c   1.000
_cell.angle_alpha   90.00
_cell.angle_beta   90.00
_cell.angle_gamma   90.00
#
_symmetry.space_group_name_H-M   'P 1'
#
loop_
_entity.id
_entity.type
_entity.pdbx_description
1 polymer ?
#
loop_
_entity_poly.entity_id
_entity_poly.type
_entity_poly.pdbx_seq_one_letter_code
_entity_poly.pdbx_strand_id
1 'polypeptide(L)'
;MPIATYLHSAQALLAAWGGFQSAIAITRLQTYESASEKLAEWSSEAARQLHKTRTTQASGALGFLFSFAASVFLATSDPTDRNSVLASPFLRYNAAPTMVIALLLARTHMRNYWAPRGDGKKVGWKPPIKMMEDYNEAQRRTENIMVILEACAYSWMVAAVIVFFGW
;
A
#
# COMPACT_ATOMS: atom_id res chain seq x y z
N MET A 1 17.41 -13.11 -16.72
CA MET A 1 16.30 -13.40 -17.66
C MET A 1 15.40 -12.18 -17.76
N PRO A 2 15.15 -11.65 -18.98
CA PRO A 2 14.48 -10.36 -19.17
C PRO A 2 13.06 -10.30 -18.62
N ILE A 3 12.34 -11.43 -18.56
CA ILE A 3 10.95 -11.50 -18.08
C ILE A 3 10.82 -11.09 -16.61
N ALA A 4 11.69 -11.59 -15.73
CA ALA A 4 11.68 -11.23 -14.31
C ALA A 4 11.97 -9.73 -14.11
N THR A 5 12.92 -9.18 -14.87
CA THR A 5 13.23 -7.74 -14.85
C THR A 5 12.02 -6.92 -15.29
N TYR A 6 11.36 -7.26 -16.40
CA TYR A 6 10.16 -6.55 -16.86
C TYR A 6 9.01 -6.62 -15.84
N LEU A 7 8.79 -7.79 -15.23
CA LEU A 7 7.79 -7.98 -14.19
C LEU A 7 8.07 -7.06 -12.99
N HIS A 8 9.30 -7.07 -12.47
CA HIS A 8 9.68 -6.23 -11.34
C HIS A 8 9.65 -4.74 -11.70
N SER A 9 10.02 -4.35 -12.91
CA SER A 9 9.83 -2.96 -13.37
C SER A 9 8.35 -2.55 -13.39
N ALA A 10 7.46 -3.43 -13.85
CA ALA A 10 6.01 -3.17 -13.83
C ALA A 10 5.47 -3.09 -12.40
N GLN A 11 5.93 -3.96 -11.49
CA GLN A 11 5.59 -3.91 -10.06
C GLN A 11 6.05 -2.60 -9.41
N ALA A 12 7.24 -2.11 -9.77
CA ALA A 12 7.74 -0.82 -9.30
C ALA A 12 6.83 0.32 -9.77
N LEU A 13 6.44 0.35 -11.05
CA LEU A 13 5.52 1.37 -11.57
C LEU A 13 4.15 1.32 -10.88
N LEU A 14 3.61 0.12 -10.67
CA LEU A 14 2.33 -0.06 -9.96
C LEU A 14 2.42 0.42 -8.50
N ALA A 15 3.50 0.08 -7.80
CA ALA A 15 3.74 0.52 -6.43
C ALA A 15 3.95 2.04 -6.34
N ALA A 16 4.67 2.65 -7.30
CA ALA A 16 4.84 4.10 -7.38
C ALA A 16 3.50 4.80 -7.61
N TRP A 17 2.64 4.26 -8.48
CA TRP A 17 1.28 4.77 -8.68
C TRP A 17 0.44 4.68 -7.40
N GLY A 18 0.50 3.56 -6.69
CA GLY A 18 -0.13 3.41 -5.37
C GLY A 18 0.38 4.44 -4.36
N GLY A 19 1.70 4.63 -4.29
CA GLY A 19 2.34 5.63 -3.42
C GLY A 19 1.88 7.07 -3.74
N PHE A 20 1.71 7.40 -5.02
CA PHE A 20 1.14 8.68 -5.44
C PHE A 20 -0.32 8.85 -4.98
N GLN A 21 -1.15 7.81 -5.06
CA GLN A 21 -2.50 7.85 -4.50
C GLN A 21 -2.47 8.08 -2.98
N SER A 22 -1.57 7.42 -2.25
CA SER A 22 -1.37 7.61 -0.81
C SER A 22 -0.94 9.03 -0.47
N ALA A 23 -0.03 9.63 -1.24
CA ALA A 23 0.39 11.02 -1.04
C ALA A 23 -0.81 11.98 -1.14
N ILE A 24 -1.64 11.85 -2.19
CA ILE A 24 -2.85 12.67 -2.35
C ILE A 24 -3.82 12.45 -1.18
N ALA A 25 -4.10 11.19 -0.81
CA ALA A 25 -5.03 10.87 0.27
C ALA A 25 -4.58 11.48 1.60
N ILE A 26 -3.29 11.34 1.94
CA ILE A 26 -2.70 11.89 3.16
C ILE A 26 -2.79 13.41 3.16
N THR A 27 -2.35 14.08 2.09
CA THR A 27 -2.40 15.55 2.03
C THR A 27 -3.82 16.10 2.17
N ARG A 28 -4.83 15.43 1.58
CA ARG A 28 -6.24 15.83 1.73
C ARG A 28 -6.77 15.59 3.14
N LEU A 29 -6.36 14.51 3.81
CA LEU A 29 -6.74 14.25 5.20
C LEU A 29 -6.07 15.25 6.17
N GLN A 30 -4.84 15.67 5.89
CA GLN A 30 -4.11 16.67 6.68
C GLN A 30 -4.85 18.01 6.76
N THR A 31 -5.63 18.37 5.73
CA THR A 31 -6.48 19.57 5.74
C THR A 31 -7.45 19.61 6.93
N TYR A 32 -7.89 18.45 7.42
CA TYR A 32 -8.84 18.33 8.54
C TYR A 32 -8.18 17.91 9.86
N GLU A 33 -6.86 17.74 9.86
CA GLU A 33 -6.12 17.17 10.99
C GLU A 33 -6.12 18.08 12.21
N SER A 34 -5.90 19.39 12.02
CA SER A 34 -5.90 20.36 13.13
C SER A 34 -7.26 20.45 13.85
N ALA A 35 -8.35 20.37 13.11
CA ALA A 35 -9.70 20.31 13.68
C ALA A 35 -9.92 18.99 14.43
N SER A 36 -9.43 17.89 13.88
CA SER A 36 -9.51 16.56 14.50
C SER A 36 -8.68 16.47 15.78
N GLU A 37 -7.51 17.12 15.83
CA GLU A 37 -6.64 17.20 17.01
C GLU A 37 -7.31 17.99 18.14
N LYS A 38 -7.89 19.16 17.83
CA LYS A 38 -8.66 19.92 18.83
C LYS A 38 -9.81 19.10 19.39
N LEU A 39 -10.54 18.37 18.55
CA LEU A 39 -11.61 17.49 19.01
C LEU A 39 -11.09 16.31 19.85
N ALA A 40 -9.89 15.81 19.54
CA ALA A 40 -9.24 14.72 20.28
C ALA A 40 -8.86 15.10 21.71
N GLU A 41 -8.61 16.39 22.00
CA GLU A 41 -8.35 16.87 23.37
C GLU A 41 -9.55 16.67 24.29
N TRP A 42 -10.77 16.75 23.74
CA TRP A 42 -12.01 16.70 24.50
C TRP A 42 -12.80 15.39 24.31
N SER A 43 -12.41 14.56 23.34
CA SER A 43 -13.11 13.31 23.00
C SER A 43 -12.13 12.17 22.74
N SER A 44 -12.21 11.14 23.58
CA SER A 44 -11.43 9.90 23.41
C SER A 44 -11.75 9.17 22.10
N GLU A 45 -12.99 9.29 21.61
CA GLU A 45 -13.38 8.72 20.32
C GLU A 45 -12.75 9.48 19.16
N ALA A 46 -12.72 10.82 19.20
CA ALA A 46 -12.03 11.60 18.17
C ALA A 46 -10.52 11.29 18.14
N ALA A 47 -9.87 11.18 19.31
CA ALA A 47 -8.48 10.76 19.42
C ALA A 47 -8.24 9.37 18.81
N ARG A 48 -9.13 8.41 19.10
CA ARG A 48 -9.07 7.05 18.53
C ARG A 48 -9.21 7.06 17.01
N GLN A 49 -10.13 7.84 16.47
CA GLN A 49 -10.37 7.94 15.02
C GLN A 49 -9.19 8.59 14.29
N LEU A 50 -8.63 9.67 14.85
CA LEU A 50 -7.43 10.33 14.31
C LEU A 50 -6.25 9.36 14.25
N HIS A 51 -6.02 8.63 15.36
CA HIS A 51 -4.95 7.63 15.42
C HIS A 51 -5.15 6.50 14.38
N LYS A 52 -6.38 5.98 14.24
CA LYS A 52 -6.70 4.96 13.23
C LYS A 52 -6.52 5.47 11.80
N THR A 53 -6.92 6.71 11.53
CA THR A 53 -6.70 7.34 10.21
C THR A 53 -5.22 7.41 9.88
N ARG A 54 -4.39 7.94 10.79
CA ARG A 54 -2.93 8.03 10.58
C ARG A 54 -2.28 6.67 10.35
N THR A 55 -2.56 5.71 11.24
CA THR A 55 -1.94 4.37 11.17
C THR A 55 -2.35 3.58 9.94
N THR A 56 -3.61 3.69 9.49
CA THR A 56 -4.08 3.00 8.28
C THR A 56 -3.51 3.62 7.01
N GLN A 57 -3.47 4.95 6.89
CA GLN A 57 -2.85 5.62 5.75
C GLN A 57 -1.33 5.34 5.69
N ALA A 58 -0.65 5.37 6.84
CA ALA A 58 0.75 5.00 6.95
C ALA A 58 1.00 3.54 6.52
N SER A 59 0.13 2.60 6.92
CA SER A 59 0.25 1.20 6.51
C SER A 59 0.16 1.03 4.99
N GLY A 60 -0.79 1.72 4.34
CA GLY A 60 -0.90 1.70 2.88
C GLY A 60 0.33 2.30 2.19
N ALA A 61 0.80 3.45 2.66
CA ALA A 61 2.00 4.10 2.13
C ALA A 61 3.27 3.23 2.30
N LEU A 62 3.48 2.64 3.47
CA LEU A 62 4.60 1.74 3.74
C LEU A 62 4.53 0.47 2.88
N GLY A 63 3.33 -0.09 2.67
CA GLY A 63 3.15 -1.23 1.77
C GLY A 63 3.65 -0.94 0.35
N PHE A 64 3.30 0.23 -0.20
CA PHE A 64 3.81 0.65 -1.52
C PHE A 64 5.30 0.96 -1.51
N LEU A 65 5.81 1.61 -0.47
CA LEU A 65 7.25 1.91 -0.35
C LEU A 65 8.08 0.63 -0.36
N PHE A 66 7.70 -0.36 0.45
CA PHE A 66 8.41 -1.65 0.50
C PHE A 66 8.27 -2.44 -0.80
N SER A 67 7.07 -2.46 -1.40
CA SER A 67 6.87 -3.10 -2.71
C SER A 67 7.71 -2.43 -3.80
N PHE A 68 7.77 -1.09 -3.83
CA PHE A 68 8.59 -0.33 -4.77
C PHE A 68 10.07 -0.65 -4.59
N ALA A 69 10.57 -0.55 -3.35
CA ALA A 69 11.96 -0.83 -3.03
C ALA A 69 12.35 -2.27 -3.42
N ALA A 70 11.54 -3.26 -3.05
CA ALA A 70 11.77 -4.67 -3.41
C ALA A 70 11.73 -4.89 -4.93
N SER A 71 10.82 -4.22 -5.63
CA SER A 71 10.70 -4.34 -7.10
C SER A 71 11.89 -3.73 -7.82
N VAL A 72 12.29 -2.51 -7.45
CA VAL A 72 13.48 -1.85 -8.02
C VAL A 72 14.73 -2.69 -7.73
N PHE A 73 14.86 -3.18 -6.50
CA PHE A 73 15.93 -4.06 -6.09
C PHE A 73 16.04 -5.32 -6.95
N LEU A 74 14.94 -6.05 -7.15
CA LEU A 74 14.95 -7.28 -7.95
C LEU A 74 15.12 -7.01 -9.45
N ALA A 75 14.70 -5.84 -9.94
CA ALA A 75 14.87 -5.45 -11.33
C ALA A 75 16.33 -5.09 -11.66
N THR A 76 17.07 -4.48 -10.74
CA THR A 76 18.43 -3.95 -10.99
C THR A 76 19.57 -4.83 -10.46
N SER A 77 19.29 -5.73 -9.52
CA SER A 77 20.33 -6.58 -8.92
C SER A 77 20.73 -7.73 -9.83
N ASP A 78 22.04 -7.88 -10.07
CA ASP A 78 22.59 -9.03 -10.78
C ASP A 78 22.53 -10.28 -9.88
N PRO A 79 21.83 -11.36 -10.29
CA PRO A 79 21.76 -12.60 -9.52
C PRO A 79 23.09 -13.37 -9.46
N THR A 80 24.08 -13.02 -10.30
CA THR A 80 25.37 -13.71 -10.37
C THR A 80 26.46 -13.08 -9.51
N ASP A 81 26.24 -11.87 -8.99
CA ASP A 81 27.21 -11.15 -8.15
C ASP A 81 27.26 -11.71 -6.71
N ARG A 82 28.11 -12.72 -6.50
CA ARG A 82 28.25 -13.42 -5.21
C ARG A 82 28.81 -12.55 -4.06
N ASN A 83 29.37 -11.38 -4.36
CA ASN A 83 29.95 -10.50 -3.33
C ASN A 83 28.92 -9.55 -2.72
N SER A 84 27.74 -9.44 -3.33
CA SER A 84 26.67 -8.58 -2.87
C SER A 84 25.74 -9.35 -1.94
N VAL A 85 25.51 -8.84 -0.72
CA VAL A 85 24.42 -9.32 0.17
C VAL A 85 23.07 -9.31 -0.56
N LEU A 86 22.95 -8.41 -1.55
CA LEU A 86 21.80 -8.21 -2.41
C LEU A 86 21.58 -9.35 -3.43
N ALA A 87 22.59 -10.17 -3.69
CA ALA A 87 22.47 -11.37 -4.52
C ALA A 87 22.11 -12.63 -3.71
N SER A 88 21.89 -12.52 -2.38
CA SER A 88 21.55 -13.65 -1.53
C SER A 88 20.34 -14.42 -2.08
N PRO A 89 20.49 -15.72 -2.41
CA PRO A 89 19.39 -16.55 -2.90
C PRO A 89 18.22 -16.57 -1.92
N PHE A 90 18.53 -16.60 -0.62
CA PHE A 90 17.51 -16.59 0.43
C PHE A 90 16.59 -15.36 0.35
N LEU A 91 17.16 -14.15 0.18
CA LEU A 91 16.37 -12.92 0.06
C LEU A 91 15.50 -12.93 -1.20
N ARG A 92 16.06 -13.38 -2.34
CA ARG A 92 15.32 -13.43 -3.62
C ARG A 92 14.16 -14.41 -3.59
N TYR A 93 14.36 -15.61 -3.06
CA TYR A 93 13.30 -16.61 -2.92
C TYR A 93 12.18 -16.17 -1.97
N ASN A 94 12.54 -15.47 -0.88
CA ASN A 94 11.56 -15.04 0.12
C ASN A 94 10.92 -13.68 -0.18
N ALA A 95 11.44 -12.89 -1.12
CA ALA A 95 10.92 -11.57 -1.43
C ALA A 95 9.45 -11.59 -1.83
N ALA A 96 9.07 -12.48 -2.75
CA ALA A 96 7.70 -12.58 -3.24
C ALA A 96 6.69 -12.96 -2.14
N PRO A 97 6.83 -14.08 -1.39
CA PRO A 97 5.87 -14.40 -0.33
C PRO A 97 5.84 -13.33 0.77
N THR A 98 6.99 -12.72 1.11
CA THR A 98 7.05 -11.64 2.10
C THR A 98 6.23 -10.42 1.65
N MET A 99 6.38 -10.00 0.39
CA MET A 99 5.63 -8.87 -0.15
C MET A 99 4.13 -9.16 -0.25
N VAL A 100 3.73 -10.36 -0.64
CA VAL A 100 2.31 -10.77 -0.63
C VAL A 100 1.72 -10.60 0.76
N ILE A 101 2.37 -11.16 1.79
CA ILE A 101 1.90 -11.07 3.18
C ILE A 101 1.84 -9.61 3.64
N ALA A 102 2.91 -8.83 3.42
CA ALA A 102 2.98 -7.43 3.83
C ALA A 102 1.87 -6.58 3.21
N LEU A 103 1.63 -6.73 1.91
CA LEU A 103 0.61 -5.99 1.17
C LEU A 103 -0.81 -6.37 1.59
N LEU A 104 -1.07 -7.68 1.80
CA LEU A 104 -2.37 -8.15 2.27
C LEU A 104 -2.65 -7.73 3.71
N LEU A 105 -1.63 -7.70 4.58
CA LEU A 105 -1.76 -7.16 5.94
C LEU A 105 -2.06 -5.67 5.92
N ALA A 106 -1.33 -4.88 5.12
CA ALA A 106 -1.61 -3.46 4.95
C ALA A 106 -3.04 -3.21 4.44
N ARG A 107 -3.46 -3.93 3.39
CA ARG A 107 -4.81 -3.86 2.84
C ARG A 107 -5.87 -4.25 3.87
N THR A 108 -5.64 -5.31 4.63
CA THR A 108 -6.57 -5.79 5.66
C THR A 108 -6.69 -4.80 6.81
N HIS A 109 -5.57 -4.23 7.27
CA HIS A 109 -5.56 -3.19 8.29
C HIS A 109 -6.37 -1.97 7.86
N MET A 110 -6.20 -1.51 6.62
CA MET A 110 -7.00 -0.42 6.05
C MET A 110 -8.47 -0.80 5.93
N ARG A 111 -8.79 -1.96 5.35
CA ARG A 111 -10.17 -2.44 5.16
C ARG A 111 -10.93 -2.49 6.47
N ASN A 112 -10.32 -3.04 7.53
CA ASN A 112 -10.97 -3.20 8.82
C ASN A 112 -11.38 -1.86 9.46
N TYR A 113 -10.75 -0.76 9.05
CA TYR A 113 -11.11 0.58 9.50
C TYR A 113 -12.05 1.30 8.51
N TRP A 114 -11.69 1.34 7.24
CA TRP A 114 -12.36 2.15 6.22
C TRP A 114 -13.55 1.47 5.55
N ALA A 115 -13.56 0.13 5.48
CA ALA A 115 -14.59 -0.67 4.84
C ALA A 115 -14.96 -1.92 5.70
N PRO A 116 -15.35 -1.74 6.98
CA PRO A 116 -15.58 -2.86 7.90
C PRO A 116 -16.85 -3.67 7.58
N ARG A 117 -17.79 -3.09 6.82
CA ARG A 117 -19.07 -3.71 6.44
C ARG A 117 -19.27 -3.53 4.93
N GLY A 118 -19.39 -4.62 4.17
CA GLY A 118 -19.62 -4.59 2.71
C GLY A 118 -18.63 -5.43 1.89
N ASP A 119 -18.42 -5.04 0.63
CA ASP A 119 -17.52 -5.69 -0.36
C ASP A 119 -16.02 -5.55 -0.02
N GLY A 120 -15.69 -4.85 1.07
CA GLY A 120 -14.32 -4.60 1.50
C GLY A 120 -13.53 -3.69 0.56
N LYS A 121 -14.20 -2.98 -0.35
CA LYS A 121 -13.60 -2.06 -1.33
C LYS A 121 -14.17 -0.65 -1.23
N LYS A 122 -15.45 -0.47 -0.86
CA LYS A 122 -16.06 0.85 -0.70
C LYS A 122 -15.85 1.45 0.69
N VAL A 123 -15.36 2.68 0.74
CA VAL A 123 -15.08 3.43 1.96
C VAL A 123 -16.27 4.32 2.28
N GLY A 124 -17.19 3.80 3.08
CA GLY A 124 -18.30 4.54 3.69
C GLY A 124 -19.22 5.29 2.72
N TRP A 125 -20.06 6.15 3.28
CA TRP A 125 -20.91 7.07 2.54
C TRP A 125 -20.19 8.41 2.34
N LYS A 126 -20.30 8.99 1.13
CA LYS A 126 -19.66 10.25 0.71
C LYS A 126 -20.76 11.30 0.45
N PRO A 127 -21.14 12.10 1.46
CA PRO A 127 -22.22 13.08 1.30
C PRO A 127 -21.80 14.19 0.32
N PRO A 128 -22.68 14.68 -0.57
CA PRO A 128 -22.37 15.73 -1.55
C PRO A 128 -22.35 17.12 -0.92
N ILE A 129 -21.57 17.31 0.14
CA ILE A 129 -21.43 18.57 0.88
C ILE A 129 -20.11 19.22 0.47
N LYS A 130 -20.17 20.48 0.02
CA LYS A 130 -18.99 21.22 -0.50
C LYS A 130 -17.81 21.27 0.49
N MET A 131 -18.08 21.38 1.79
CA MET A 131 -17.03 21.41 2.82
C MET A 131 -16.36 20.04 3.07
N MET A 132 -16.94 18.96 2.56
CA MET A 132 -16.45 17.59 2.70
C MET A 132 -15.81 17.05 1.41
N GLU A 133 -15.62 17.91 0.39
CA GLU A 133 -15.08 17.49 -0.90
C GLU A 133 -13.70 16.86 -0.78
N ASP A 134 -12.77 17.48 -0.03
CA ASP A 134 -11.44 16.94 0.22
C ASP A 134 -11.47 15.63 1.00
N TYR A 135 -12.39 15.51 1.95
CA TYR A 135 -12.58 14.27 2.71
C TYR A 135 -13.14 13.14 1.83
N ASN A 136 -14.15 13.43 1.00
CA ASN A 136 -14.71 12.49 0.04
C ASN A 136 -13.66 12.04 -0.99
N GLU A 137 -12.81 12.97 -1.44
CA GLU A 137 -11.66 12.68 -2.30
C GLU A 137 -10.70 11.73 -1.61
N ALA A 138 -10.33 12.01 -0.36
CA ALA A 138 -9.45 11.15 0.43
C ALA A 138 -10.04 9.74 0.61
N GLN A 139 -11.34 9.62 0.86
CA GLN A 139 -12.02 8.33 0.91
C GLN A 139 -11.94 7.60 -0.43
N ARG A 140 -12.19 8.27 -1.56
CA ARG A 140 -12.05 7.67 -2.89
C ARG A 140 -10.62 7.23 -3.19
N ARG A 141 -9.62 8.03 -2.81
CA ARG A 141 -8.21 7.65 -2.94
C ARG A 141 -7.88 6.44 -2.06
N THR A 142 -8.45 6.37 -0.86
CA THR A 142 -8.30 5.22 0.05
C THR A 142 -8.88 3.94 -0.53
N GLU A 143 -10.03 4.00 -1.23
CA GLU A 143 -10.56 2.86 -2.00
C GLU A 143 -9.56 2.41 -3.07
N ASN A 144 -9.04 3.36 -3.87
CA ASN A 144 -8.05 3.06 -4.89
C ASN A 144 -6.77 2.45 -4.30
N ILE A 145 -6.29 2.95 -3.17
CA ILE A 145 -5.13 2.40 -2.46
C ILE A 145 -5.37 0.93 -2.12
N MET A 146 -6.52 0.57 -1.56
CA MET A 146 -6.83 -0.83 -1.23
C MET A 146 -6.88 -1.73 -2.47
N VAL A 147 -7.42 -1.23 -3.58
CA VAL A 147 -7.45 -1.96 -4.87
C VAL A 147 -6.03 -2.13 -5.43
N ILE A 148 -5.20 -1.09 -5.37
CA ILE A 148 -3.82 -1.14 -5.88
C ILE A 148 -2.95 -2.04 -4.99
N LEU A 149 -3.12 -2.03 -3.66
CA LEU A 149 -2.45 -2.98 -2.75
C LEU A 149 -2.79 -4.43 -3.11
N GLU A 150 -4.06 -4.71 -3.42
CA GLU A 150 -4.53 -6.02 -3.88
C GLU A 150 -3.87 -6.42 -5.20
N ALA A 151 -3.83 -5.49 -6.17
CA ALA A 151 -3.16 -5.71 -7.46
C ALA A 151 -1.65 -5.95 -7.30
N CYS A 152 -0.97 -5.19 -6.43
CA CYS A 152 0.43 -5.44 -6.07
C CYS A 152 0.58 -6.85 -5.48
N ALA A 153 -0.27 -7.26 -4.53
CA ALA A 153 -0.21 -8.59 -3.93
C ALA A 153 -0.40 -9.70 -4.99
N TYR A 154 -1.37 -9.55 -5.90
CA TYR A 154 -1.55 -10.48 -7.03
C TYR A 154 -0.30 -10.53 -7.93
N SER A 155 0.30 -9.39 -8.25
CA SER A 155 1.52 -9.36 -9.06
C SER A 155 2.70 -10.07 -8.39
N TRP A 156 2.83 -9.98 -7.06
CA TRP A 156 3.86 -10.71 -6.31
C TRP A 156 3.57 -12.21 -6.21
N MET A 157 2.30 -12.63 -6.17
CA MET A 157 1.94 -14.04 -6.30
C MET A 157 2.34 -14.61 -7.67
N VAL A 158 2.13 -13.85 -8.75
CA VAL A 158 2.61 -14.24 -10.08
C VAL A 158 4.14 -14.39 -10.08
N ALA A 159 4.87 -13.46 -9.46
CA ALA A 159 6.32 -13.57 -9.31
C ALA A 159 6.74 -14.81 -8.51
N ALA A 160 6.03 -15.14 -7.42
CA ALA A 160 6.30 -16.34 -6.62
C ALA A 160 6.11 -17.63 -7.45
N VAL A 161 5.05 -17.69 -8.26
CA VAL A 161 4.78 -18.82 -9.17
C VAL A 161 5.90 -18.96 -10.20
N ILE A 162 6.32 -17.86 -10.84
CA ILE A 162 7.41 -17.87 -11.83
C ILE A 162 8.71 -18.42 -11.21
N VAL A 163 9.08 -17.90 -10.04
CA VAL A 163 10.29 -18.35 -9.31
C VAL A 163 10.18 -19.81 -8.89
N PHE A 164 9.01 -20.27 -8.42
CA PHE A 164 8.81 -21.64 -7.98
C PHE A 164 8.88 -22.66 -9.13
N PHE A 165 8.34 -22.31 -10.31
CA PHE A 165 8.37 -23.18 -11.50
C PHE A 165 9.65 -23.05 -12.34
N GLY A 166 10.65 -22.30 -11.87
CA GLY A 166 12.01 -22.35 -12.41
C GLY A 166 12.21 -21.63 -13.75
N TRP A 167 11.41 -20.60 -14.04
CA TRP A 167 11.61 -19.70 -15.18
C TRP A 167 12.33 -18.41 -14.78
#